data_AF-A0AAN5MEL2-F1
#
_entry.id   AF-A0AAN5MEL2-F1
#
_cell.length_a   1.000
_cell.length_b   1.000
_cell.length_c   1.000
_cell.angle_alpha   90.00
_cell.angle_beta   90.00
_cell.angle_gamma   90.00
#
_symmetry.space_group_name_H-M   'P 1'
#
loop_
_entity.id
_entity.type
_entity.pdbx_description
1 polymer ?
#
loop_
_entity_poly.entity_id
_entity_poly.type
_entity_poly.pdbx_seq_one_letter_code
_entity_poly.pdbx_strand_id
1 'polypeptide(L)'
;MKKTIGLIGLLFCVNASAYVIGGSNIYGNYPAFSDYPPSSPYTDDQHAMSMYKDEVERYVNSAKAYAENADNDIQRIQEQKAAAISKANDAVEEYNRKVRGY
;
A
#
# COMPACT_ATOMS: atom_id res chain seq x y z
N MET A 1 -11.36 30.11 -40.62
CA MET A 1 -10.45 29.06 -40.13
C MET A 1 -10.48 29.06 -38.61
N LYS A 2 -10.68 27.86 -38.03
CA LYS A 2 -10.37 27.43 -36.66
C LYS A 2 -11.09 28.14 -35.50
N LYS A 3 -12.28 27.58 -35.20
CA LYS A 3 -12.83 27.52 -33.84
C LYS A 3 -11.85 26.71 -32.98
N THR A 4 -11.10 27.36 -32.10
CA THR A 4 -10.36 26.69 -31.02
C THR A 4 -10.58 27.48 -29.75
N ILE A 5 -11.83 27.49 -29.29
CA ILE A 5 -12.20 27.99 -27.97
C ILE A 5 -12.32 26.76 -27.07
N GLY A 6 -11.50 26.73 -26.03
CA GLY A 6 -11.80 26.04 -24.77
C GLY A 6 -11.54 24.54 -24.74
N LEU A 7 -10.28 24.13 -24.65
CA LEU A 7 -9.91 22.86 -24.03
C LEU A 7 -8.77 23.08 -23.01
N ILE A 8 -8.92 24.09 -22.15
CA ILE A 8 -8.05 24.34 -21.00
C ILE A 8 -8.93 24.18 -19.77
N GLY A 9 -9.12 22.94 -19.31
CA GLY A 9 -10.03 22.68 -18.21
C GLY A 9 -10.11 21.21 -17.80
N LEU A 10 -9.04 20.44 -17.96
CA LEU A 10 -9.02 19.03 -17.55
C LEU A 10 -7.65 18.58 -17.01
N LEU A 11 -6.95 19.45 -16.28
CA LEU A 11 -5.66 19.13 -15.65
C LEU A 11 -5.59 19.45 -14.15
N PHE A 12 -6.73 19.69 -13.50
CA PHE A 12 -6.80 19.56 -12.05
C PHE A 12 -7.03 18.09 -11.71
N CYS A 13 -6.01 17.25 -11.94
CA CYS A 13 -5.89 16.00 -11.22
C CYS A 13 -5.63 16.39 -9.76
N VAL A 14 -6.71 16.56 -9.00
CA VAL A 14 -6.63 16.59 -7.55
C VAL A 14 -5.85 15.34 -7.13
N ASN A 15 -4.66 15.55 -6.58
CA ASN A 15 -3.86 14.49 -5.96
C ASN A 15 -4.65 14.01 -4.73
N ALA A 16 -5.63 13.14 -4.95
CA ALA A 16 -6.33 12.44 -3.90
C ALA A 16 -5.31 11.50 -3.25
N SER A 17 -4.67 11.99 -2.19
CA SER A 17 -3.88 11.14 -1.29
C SER A 17 -4.91 10.33 -0.51
N ALA A 18 -5.23 9.13 -0.99
CA ALA A 18 -6.08 8.24 -0.24
C ALA A 18 -5.30 7.83 1.01
N TYR A 19 -5.73 8.33 2.16
CA TYR A 19 -5.21 7.82 3.42
C TYR A 19 -5.59 6.35 3.51
N VAL A 20 -4.63 5.44 3.31
CA VAL A 20 -4.86 4.00 3.42
C VAL A 20 -5.12 3.69 4.89
N ILE A 21 -6.39 3.58 5.27
CA ILE A 21 -6.83 3.19 6.61
C ILE A 21 -6.55 1.69 6.75
N GLY A 22 -5.43 1.33 7.39
CA GLY A 22 -5.06 -0.06 7.60
C GLY A 22 -3.70 -0.19 8.28
N GLY A 23 -3.38 -1.39 8.74
CA GLY A 23 -2.06 -1.69 9.28
C GLY A 23 -0.98 -1.66 8.19
N SER A 24 0.27 -1.80 8.63
CA SER A 24 1.46 -1.79 7.79
C SER A 24 2.46 -2.82 8.30
N ASN A 25 3.17 -3.48 7.40
CA ASN A 25 4.34 -4.28 7.75
C ASN A 25 5.64 -3.46 7.67
N ILE A 26 5.61 -2.24 7.11
CA ILE A 26 6.82 -1.47 6.85
C ILE A 26 7.45 -0.97 8.15
N TYR A 27 8.60 -1.55 8.50
CA TYR A 27 9.50 -1.06 9.55
C TYR A 27 10.96 -1.18 9.07
N GLY A 28 11.47 -0.13 8.41
CA GLY A 28 12.76 -0.18 7.73
C GLY A 28 12.67 -0.99 6.42
N ASN A 29 13.38 -2.11 6.35
CA ASN A 29 13.24 -3.06 5.23
C ASN A 29 11.89 -3.77 5.30
N TYR A 30 11.35 -4.20 4.16
CA TYR A 30 10.11 -4.96 4.15
C TYR A 30 10.32 -6.31 4.84
N PRO A 31 9.68 -6.58 5.99
CA PRO A 31 9.94 -7.79 6.75
C PRO A 31 9.31 -9.00 6.05
N ALA A 32 9.97 -10.15 6.10
CA ALA A 32 9.33 -11.41 5.77
C ALA A 32 8.34 -11.81 6.88
N PHE A 33 7.32 -12.60 6.54
CA PHE A 33 6.45 -13.21 7.54
C PHE A 33 7.29 -14.11 8.46
N SER A 34 7.21 -13.89 9.78
CA SER A 34 8.13 -14.47 10.76
C SER A 34 7.47 -15.43 11.75
N ASP A 35 6.15 -15.59 11.71
CA ASP A 35 5.46 -16.54 12.57
C ASP A 35 5.73 -17.96 12.10
N TYR A 36 5.74 -18.90 13.05
CA TYR A 36 6.03 -20.30 12.81
C TYR A 36 4.75 -21.15 12.85
N PRO A 37 4.62 -22.14 11.96
CA PRO A 37 3.51 -23.07 12.04
C PRO A 37 3.59 -23.84 13.37
N PRO A 38 2.45 -24.05 14.06
CA PRO A 38 2.44 -24.84 15.28
C PRO A 38 2.79 -26.30 14.98
N SER A 39 3.37 -26.95 15.97
CA SER A 39 3.72 -28.37 15.88
C SER A 39 2.55 -29.23 16.37
N SER A 40 2.33 -30.38 15.72
CA SER A 40 1.34 -31.34 16.19
C SER A 40 1.61 -31.73 17.63
N PRO A 41 0.58 -31.83 18.49
CA PRO A 41 0.75 -32.33 19.84
C PRO A 41 1.20 -33.79 19.83
N TYR A 42 1.83 -34.23 20.93
CA TYR A 42 2.26 -35.62 21.10
C TYR A 42 1.08 -36.58 21.38
N THR A 43 -0.02 -36.04 21.93
CA THR A 43 -1.22 -36.78 22.31
C THR A 43 -2.46 -36.19 21.66
N ASP A 44 -3.45 -37.05 21.41
CA ASP A 44 -4.74 -36.68 20.82
C ASP A 44 -5.82 -36.42 21.89
N ASP A 45 -5.42 -36.15 23.14
CA ASP A 45 -6.38 -35.84 24.18
C ASP A 45 -7.07 -34.48 23.92
N GLN A 46 -8.27 -34.33 24.47
CA GLN A 46 -9.12 -33.17 24.19
C GLN A 46 -8.42 -31.84 24.53
N HIS A 47 -7.59 -31.80 25.57
CA HIS A 47 -6.89 -30.58 25.96
C HIS A 47 -5.78 -30.24 24.98
N ALA A 48 -4.92 -31.21 24.64
CA ALA A 48 -3.85 -31.04 23.67
C ALA A 48 -4.37 -30.61 22.28
N MET A 49 -5.46 -31.24 21.82
CA MET A 49 -6.08 -30.89 20.54
C MET A 49 -6.74 -29.52 20.55
N SER A 50 -7.34 -29.10 21.68
CA SER A 50 -7.89 -27.75 21.82
C SER A 50 -6.80 -26.69 21.75
N MET A 51 -5.69 -26.89 22.46
CA MET A 51 -4.54 -25.98 22.42
C MET A 51 -3.95 -25.88 21.01
N TYR A 52 -3.77 -27.02 20.34
CA TYR A 52 -3.26 -27.05 18.97
C TYR A 52 -4.17 -26.30 17.99
N LYS A 53 -5.49 -26.45 18.14
CA LYS A 53 -6.46 -25.68 17.35
C LYS A 53 -6.28 -24.18 17.54
N ASP A 54 -6.17 -23.71 18.77
CA ASP A 54 -6.01 -22.28 19.08
C ASP A 54 -4.69 -21.74 18.49
N GLU A 55 -3.62 -22.53 18.54
CA GLU A 55 -2.34 -22.15 17.93
C GLU A 55 -2.42 -22.06 16.40
N VAL A 56 -3.12 -23.00 15.75
CA VAL A 56 -3.38 -22.98 14.30
C VAL A 56 -4.20 -21.76 13.93
N GLU A 57 -5.27 -21.46 14.67
CA GLU A 57 -6.11 -20.28 14.43
C GLU A 57 -5.30 -18.98 14.57
N ARG A 58 -4.45 -18.88 15.60
CA ARG A 58 -3.55 -17.74 15.77
C ARG A 58 -2.59 -17.59 14.59
N TYR A 59 -1.92 -18.66 14.17
CA TYR A 59 -1.00 -18.64 13.03
C TYR A 59 -1.70 -18.18 11.73
N VAL A 60 -2.90 -18.70 11.46
CA VAL A 60 -3.71 -18.31 10.31
C VAL A 60 -4.09 -16.83 10.38
N ASN A 61 -4.49 -16.34 11.55
CA ASN A 61 -4.85 -14.93 11.73
C ASN A 61 -3.65 -13.99 11.55
N SER A 62 -2.47 -14.37 12.05
CA SER A 62 -1.23 -13.64 11.79
C SER A 62 -0.90 -13.56 10.30
N ALA A 63 -1.03 -14.68 9.58
CA ALA A 63 -0.76 -14.72 8.14
C ALA A 63 -1.74 -13.82 7.36
N LYS A 64 -3.02 -13.81 7.74
CA LYS A 64 -4.03 -12.91 7.15
C LYS A 64 -3.70 -11.45 7.39
N ALA A 65 -3.40 -11.08 8.64
CA ALA A 65 -3.04 -9.71 8.99
C ALA A 65 -1.79 -9.23 8.23
N TYR A 66 -0.77 -10.09 8.11
CA TYR A 66 0.41 -9.79 7.30
C TYR A 66 0.06 -9.55 5.83
N ALA A 67 -0.80 -10.38 5.22
CA ALA A 67 -1.22 -10.21 3.84
C ALA A 67 -2.03 -8.92 3.63
N GLU A 68 -3.01 -8.63 4.49
CA GLU A 68 -3.81 -7.41 4.42
C GLU A 68 -2.94 -6.15 4.57
N ASN A 69 -1.98 -6.16 5.50
CA ASN A 69 -1.02 -5.08 5.64
C ASN A 69 -0.13 -4.92 4.39
N ALA A 70 0.22 -6.02 3.73
CA ALA A 70 1.00 -5.97 2.50
C ALA A 70 0.25 -5.31 1.34
N ASP A 71 -1.03 -5.62 1.19
CA ASP A 71 -1.88 -4.96 0.19
C ASP A 71 -1.99 -3.45 0.46
N ASN A 72 -2.17 -3.07 1.73
CA ASN A 72 -2.18 -1.66 2.16
C ASN A 72 -0.84 -0.96 1.84
N ASP A 73 0.28 -1.64 2.07
CA ASP A 73 1.62 -1.11 1.79
C ASP A 73 1.85 -0.95 0.28
N ILE A 74 1.40 -1.90 -0.54
CA ILE A 74 1.46 -1.82 -2.00
C ILE A 74 0.68 -0.61 -2.50
N GLN A 75 -0.53 -0.38 -1.98
CA GLN A 75 -1.33 0.78 -2.34
C GLN A 75 -0.57 2.08 -2.00
N ARG A 76 -0.01 2.19 -0.78
CA ARG A 76 0.79 3.37 -0.38
C ARG A 76 1.99 3.58 -1.30
N ILE A 77 2.68 2.51 -1.71
CA ILE A 77 3.82 2.60 -2.64
C ILE A 77 3.37 3.14 -4.00
N GLN A 78 2.24 2.66 -4.53
CA GLN A 78 1.71 3.13 -5.81
C GLN A 78 1.33 4.60 -5.76
N GLU A 79 0.68 5.04 -4.68
CA GLU A 79 0.33 6.45 -4.46
C GLU A 79 1.57 7.35 -4.37
N GLN A 80 2.60 6.94 -3.60
CA GLN A 80 3.84 7.71 -3.51
C GLN A 80 4.59 7.76 -4.84
N LYS A 81 4.58 6.67 -5.61
CA LYS A 81 5.16 6.64 -6.96
C LYS A 81 4.45 7.64 -7.88
N ALA A 82 3.12 7.66 -7.88
CA ALA A 82 2.33 8.60 -8.69
C ALA A 82 2.60 10.06 -8.26
N ALA A 83 2.64 10.33 -6.95
CA ALA A 83 2.94 11.65 -6.41
C ALA A 83 4.35 12.14 -6.81
N ALA A 84 5.35 11.26 -6.81
CA ALA A 84 6.70 11.61 -7.24
C ALA A 84 6.75 12.01 -8.73
N ILE A 85 6.04 11.27 -9.59
CA ILE A 85 5.93 11.60 -11.03
C ILE A 85 5.22 12.94 -11.22
N SER A 86 4.11 13.19 -10.52
CA SER A 86 3.39 14.47 -10.58
C SER A 86 4.32 15.62 -10.21
N LYS A 87 5.04 15.52 -9.09
CA LYS A 87 5.97 16.57 -8.63
C LYS A 87 7.08 16.85 -9.64
N ALA A 88 7.60 15.82 -10.31
CA ALA A 88 8.60 15.99 -11.36
C ALA A 88 8.03 16.74 -12.57
N ASN A 89 6.82 16.39 -13.01
CA ASN A 89 6.14 17.08 -14.10
C ASN A 89 5.85 18.54 -13.74
N ASP A 90 5.34 18.80 -12.53
CA ASP A 90 5.07 20.16 -12.04
C ASP A 90 6.33 21.04 -12.09
N ALA A 91 7.49 20.49 -11.69
CA ALA A 91 8.77 21.20 -11.74
C ALA A 91 9.20 21.52 -13.19
N VAL A 92 9.04 20.56 -14.11
CA VAL A 92 9.32 20.77 -15.55
C VAL A 92 8.40 21.83 -16.15
N GLU A 93 7.11 21.79 -15.80
CA GLU A 93 6.13 22.78 -16.25
C GLU A 93 6.47 24.18 -15.73
N GLU A 94 6.83 24.32 -14.45
CA GLU A 94 7.25 25.59 -13.88
C GLU A 94 8.48 26.16 -14.59
N TYR A 95 9.49 25.32 -14.84
CA TYR A 95 10.67 25.71 -15.61
C TYR A 95 10.28 26.21 -17.01
N ASN A 96 9.45 25.46 -17.72
CA ASN A 96 9.00 25.81 -19.07
C ASN A 96 8.19 27.12 -19.10
N ARG A 97 7.37 27.40 -18.06
CA ARG A 97 6.67 28.69 -17.93
C ARG A 97 7.66 29.86 -17.82
N LYS A 98 8.65 29.75 -16.92
CA LYS A 98 9.67 30.79 -16.70
C LYS A 98 10.50 31.06 -17.95
N VAL A 99 10.94 30.02 -18.66
CA VAL A 99 11.73 30.17 -19.90
C VAL A 99 10.93 30.83 -21.01
N ARG A 100 9.61 30.59 -21.08
CA ARG A 100 8.73 31.19 -22.09
C ARG A 100 8.29 32.62 -21.75
N GLY A 101 8.66 33.15 -20.57
CA GLY A 101 8.35 34.51 -20.15
C GLY A 101 6.90 34.73 -19.70
N TYR A 102 6.23 33.68 -19.22
CA TYR A 102 4.93 33.77 -18.53
C TYR A 102 5.09 33.94 -17.03
#